data_AF-A0A6F9Y268-F1
#
_entry.id   AF-A0A6F9Y268-F1
#
_cell.length_a   1.000
_cell.length_b   1.000
_cell.length_c   1.000
_cell.angle_alpha   90.00
_cell.angle_beta   90.00
_cell.angle_gamma   90.00
#
_symmetry.space_group_name_H-M   'P 1'
#
loop_
_entity.id
_entity.type
_entity.pdbx_description
1 polymer ?
#
loop_
_entity_poly.entity_id
_entity_poly.type
_entity_poly.pdbx_seq_one_letter_code
_entity_poly.pdbx_strand_id
1 'polypeptide(L)' 'MDNKKEPTRKIAELIEVIHVVTTKGTGVENDPIRLVNQYWSKDGKLLAEGE' A
#
# COMPACT_ATOMS: atom_id res chain seq x y z
N MET A 1 -26.87 12.38 25.46
CA MET A 1 -25.51 11.89 25.74
C MET A 1 -24.72 12.12 24.46
N ASP A 2 -23.88 13.14 24.46
CA ASP A 2 -23.14 13.55 23.26
C ASP A 2 -22.06 12.52 22.94
N ASN A 3 -22.25 11.77 21.85
CA ASN A 3 -21.23 10.90 21.27
C ASN A 3 -20.12 11.75 20.65
N LYS A 4 -19.20 12.22 21.49
CA LYS A 4 -18.01 12.95 21.06
C LYS A 4 -17.06 11.96 20.38
N LYS A 5 -17.11 11.86 19.04
CA LYS A 5 -16.08 11.15 18.26
C LYS A 5 -14.73 11.79 18.57
N GLU A 6 -13.80 11.01 19.11
CA GLU A 6 -12.42 11.46 19.28
C GLU A 6 -11.82 11.82 17.92
N PRO A 7 -11.08 12.94 17.81
CA PRO A 7 -10.45 13.32 16.56
C PRO A 7 -9.39 12.28 16.20
N THR A 8 -9.50 11.70 15.00
CA THR A 8 -8.49 10.77 14.47
C THR A 8 -7.16 11.51 14.36
N ARG A 9 -6.20 11.18 15.23
CA ARG A 9 -4.87 11.78 15.18
C ARG A 9 -4.11 11.19 13.99
N LYS A 10 -3.83 12.02 12.99
CA LYS A 10 -2.93 11.66 11.89
C LYS A 10 -1.49 11.92 12.33
N ILE A 11 -0.61 10.96 12.12
CA ILE A 11 0.83 11.08 12.33
C ILE A 11 1.48 10.97 10.95
N ALA A 12 2.53 11.75 10.72
CA ALA A 12 3.30 11.72 9.49
C ALA A 12 4.78 11.53 9.82
N GLU A 13 5.43 10.64 9.08
CA GLU A 13 6.85 10.32 9.23
C GLU A 13 7.48 10.24 7.83
N LEU A 14 8.74 10.65 7.72
CA LEU A 14 9.54 10.43 6.52
C LEU A 14 10.23 9.08 6.63
N ILE A 15 10.00 8.21 5.65
CA ILE A 15 10.62 6.89 5.57
C ILE A 15 11.24 6.68 4.19
N GLU A 16 12.38 5.99 4.14
CA GLU A 16 13.00 5.54 2.90
C GLU A 16 12.56 4.10 2.61
N VAL A 17 12.17 3.84 1.35
CA VAL A 17 11.64 2.56 0.90
C VAL A 17 12.25 2.16 -0.44
N ILE A 18 12.25 0.87 -0.74
CA ILE A 18 12.48 0.36 -2.09
C ILE A 18 11.12 0.35 -2.80
N HIS A 19 10.98 1.13 -3.87
CA HIS A 19 9.78 1.16 -4.69
C HIS A 19 9.94 0.19 -5.87
N VAL A 20 8.96 -0.69 -6.03
CA VAL A 20 8.90 -1.67 -7.11
C VAL A 20 7.58 -1.49 -7.85
N VAL A 21 7.65 -1.38 -9.17
CA VAL A 21 6.48 -1.46 -10.05
C VAL A 21 6.50 -2.84 -10.69
N THR A 22 5.46 -3.64 -10.43
CA THR A 22 5.37 -5.03 -10.93
C THR A 22 3.99 -5.32 -11.51
N THR A 23 3.89 -6.36 -12.32
CA THR A 23 2.63 -6.84 -12.89
C THR A 23 2.01 -7.91 -12.00
N LYS A 24 0.72 -7.79 -11.69
CA LYS A 24 -0.08 -8.82 -11.04
C LYS A 24 -1.25 -9.23 -11.94
N GLY A 25 -1.66 -10.50 -11.81
CA GLY A 25 -2.76 -11.09 -12.54
C GLY A 25 -2.31 -12.19 -13.50
N THR A 26 -3.24 -13.10 -13.82
CA THR A 26 -3.02 -14.25 -14.71
C THR A 26 -3.39 -13.97 -16.16
N GLY A 27 -4.03 -12.83 -16.44
CA GLY A 27 -4.38 -12.41 -17.80
C GLY A 27 -5.70 -13.00 -18.32
N VAL A 28 -6.51 -13.58 -17.43
CA VAL A 28 -7.88 -14.02 -17.75
C VAL A 28 -8.88 -12.91 -17.46
N GLU A 29 -10.08 -13.00 -18.02
CA GLU A 29 -11.12 -11.98 -17.90
C GLU A 29 -11.41 -11.57 -16.44
N ASN A 30 -11.43 -12.54 -15.53
CA ASN A 30 -11.68 -12.30 -14.10
C ASN A 30 -10.42 -11.94 -13.29
N ASP A 31 -9.23 -11.95 -13.90
CA ASP A 31 -7.96 -11.58 -13.27
C ASP A 31 -6.99 -10.98 -14.30
N PRO A 32 -7.29 -9.77 -14.79
CA PRO A 32 -6.49 -9.10 -15.81
C PRO A 32 -5.11 -8.71 -15.25
N ILE A 33 -4.13 -8.68 -16.15
CA ILE A 33 -2.80 -8.15 -15.82
C ILE A 33 -2.91 -6.64 -15.57
N ARG A 34 -2.39 -6.20 -14.42
CA ARG A 34 -2.32 -4.80 -14.02
C ARG A 34 -0.99 -4.50 -13.34
N LEU A 35 -0.61 -3.23 -13.36
CA LEU A 35 0.56 -2.75 -12.61
C LEU A 35 0.15 -2.52 -11.16
N VAL A 36 1.03 -2.90 -10.24
CA VAL A 36 0.92 -2.59 -8.83
C VAL A 36 2.21 -1.95 -8.35
N ASN A 37 2.05 -0.96 -7.48
CA ASN A 37 3.13 -0.28 -6.78
C ASN A 37 3.35 -0.98 -5.43
N GLN A 38 4.56 -1.46 -5.20
CA GLN A 38 4.95 -2.06 -3.93
C GLN A 38 6.04 -1.22 -3.27
N TYR A 39 5.91 -1.05 -1.96
CA TYR A 39 6.86 -0.33 -1.14
C TYR A 39 7.44 -1.31 -0.12
N TRP A 40 8.74 -1.51 -0.18
CA TRP A 40 9.45 -2.48 0.64
C TRP A 40 10.43 -1.77 1.58
N SER A 41 10.66 -2.38 2.73
CA SER A 41 11.76 -2.00 3.60
C SER A 41 13.11 -2.47 3.01
N LYS A 42 14.22 -1.93 3.53
CA LYS A 42 15.57 -2.27 3.07
C LYS A 42 15.98 -3.72 3.37
N ASP A 43 15.35 -4.34 4.36
CA ASP A 43 15.49 -5.75 4.76
C ASP A 43 14.55 -6.70 3.99
N GLY A 44 13.78 -6.19 3.02
CA GLY A 44 12.96 -7.01 2.12
C GLY A 44 11.56 -7.35 2.66
N LYS A 45 11.04 -6.59 3.62
CA LYS A 45 9.66 -6.72 4.10
C LYS A 45 8.72 -5.82 3.29
N LEU A 46 7.59 -6.36 2.82
CA LEU A 46 6.55 -5.56 2.17
C LEU A 46 5.87 -4.66 3.20
N LEU A 47 5.86 -3.35 2.94
CA LEU A 47 5.25 -2.33 3.81
C LEU A 47 3.87 -1.92 3.32
N ALA A 48 3.72 -1.77 2.00
CA ALA A 48 2.45 -1.42 1.37
C ALA A 48 2.42 -1.88 -0.08
N GLU A 49 1.20 -2.13 -0.58
CA GLU A 49 0.90 -2.34 -1.98
C GLU A 49 -0.32 -1.52 -2.35
N GLY A 50 -0.31 -0.92 -3.55
CA GLY A 50 -1.44 -0.20 -4.10
C GLY A 50 -1.44 -0.27 -5.63
N GLU A 51 -2.62 -0.08 -6.21
CA GLU A 51 -2.82 0.09 -7.65
C GLU A 51 -2.64 1.57 -8.04
#